data_AF-A0A9C9GLS6-F1
#
_entry.id   AF-A0A9C9GLS6-F1
#
_cell.length_a   1.000
_cell.length_b   1.000
_cell.length_c   1.000
_cell.angle_alpha   90.00
_cell.angle_beta   90.00
_cell.angle_gamma   90.00
#
_symmetry.space_group_name_H-M   'P 1'
#
loop_
_entity.id
_entity.type
_entity.pdbx_description
1 polymer ?
#
loop_
_entity_poly.entity_id
_entity_poly.type
_entity_poly.pdbx_seq_one_letter_code
_entity_poly.pdbx_strand_id
1 'polypeptide(L)'
;MAWRLASDIDADGIPDVQDNCQNVANSNQLDLDSDGLGDVCDTDIDGDGVENILDAFPYDPAETTDTDGDGIGNNADTDDDNDGLSDVFEISIGTDTLLVDSDGDGLTDYAEVAYDGDVATYTPGSDLNPLSTDTDQDGIADNADPIPLNYNYADGDVGPLGNPDGLLNQADLVIMKQILNGVISVGINELTHADLYPQGAPDGKIDLSDMVILQQLILQ
;
A
#
# COMPACT_ATOMS: atom_id res chain seq x y z
N MET A 1 -42.82 -44.45 39.85
CA MET A 1 -42.58 -43.27 39.00
C MET A 1 -41.48 -43.63 38.03
N ALA A 2 -41.74 -43.60 36.73
CA ALA A 2 -40.68 -43.69 35.73
C ALA A 2 -40.03 -42.30 35.68
N TRP A 3 -38.76 -42.20 36.06
CA TRP A 3 -37.96 -41.03 35.75
C TRP A 3 -37.91 -40.98 34.23
N ARG A 4 -38.59 -40.00 33.61
CA ARG A 4 -38.27 -39.67 32.22
C ARG A 4 -36.82 -39.20 32.26
N LEU A 5 -35.93 -39.97 31.62
CA LEU A 5 -34.65 -39.42 31.20
C LEU A 5 -35.00 -38.18 30.38
N ALA A 6 -34.42 -37.04 30.75
CA ALA A 6 -34.53 -35.88 29.90
C ALA A 6 -33.94 -36.25 28.53
N SER A 7 -34.57 -35.77 27.47
CA SER A 7 -34.04 -35.98 26.13
C SER A 7 -32.69 -35.25 26.04
N ASP A 8 -31.75 -35.89 25.37
CA ASP A 8 -30.36 -35.48 25.17
C ASP A 8 -29.98 -36.09 23.82
N ILE A 9 -30.16 -35.29 22.76
CA ILE A 9 -30.16 -35.77 21.37
C ILE A 9 -28.74 -35.91 20.80
N ASP A 10 -27.78 -35.11 21.26
CA ASP A 10 -26.38 -35.17 20.85
C ASP A 10 -25.46 -35.90 21.86
N ALA A 11 -26.01 -36.29 23.02
CA ALA A 11 -25.36 -37.07 24.06
C ALA A 11 -24.16 -36.38 24.71
N ASP A 12 -24.20 -35.05 24.80
CA ASP A 12 -23.15 -34.24 25.43
C ASP A 12 -23.30 -34.16 26.97
N GLY A 13 -24.40 -34.68 27.52
CA GLY A 13 -24.69 -34.70 28.95
C GLY A 13 -25.50 -33.51 29.46
N ILE A 14 -25.89 -32.58 28.59
CA ILE A 14 -26.82 -31.49 28.85
C ILE A 14 -28.19 -31.87 28.25
N PRO A 15 -29.28 -31.78 29.02
CA PRO A 15 -30.61 -32.06 28.48
C PRO A 15 -31.05 -31.05 27.41
N ASP A 16 -31.74 -31.48 26.35
CA ASP A 16 -32.23 -30.65 25.22
C ASP A 16 -32.94 -29.34 25.63
N VAL A 17 -33.56 -29.31 26.82
CA VAL A 17 -34.29 -28.13 27.35
C VAL A 17 -33.38 -27.08 28.01
N GLN A 18 -32.12 -27.42 28.24
CA GLN A 18 -31.07 -26.59 28.84
C GLN A 18 -29.88 -26.42 27.89
N ASP A 19 -29.90 -27.10 26.74
CA ASP A 19 -28.83 -27.13 25.77
C ASP A 19 -28.95 -25.97 24.78
N ASN A 20 -27.95 -25.09 24.77
CA ASN A 20 -27.83 -23.96 23.84
C ASN A 20 -27.37 -24.38 22.43
N CYS A 21 -26.97 -25.64 22.23
CA CYS A 21 -26.66 -26.23 20.94
C CYS A 21 -27.27 -27.62 20.78
N GLN A 22 -28.60 -27.72 20.87
CA GLN A 22 -29.35 -29.00 20.83
C GLN A 22 -28.83 -30.11 19.90
N ASN A 23 -28.23 -29.83 18.75
CA ASN A 23 -27.79 -30.89 17.82
C ASN A 23 -26.26 -31.07 17.75
N VAL A 24 -25.49 -30.34 18.55
CA VAL A 24 -24.04 -30.27 18.47
C VAL A 24 -23.42 -30.27 19.86
N ALA A 25 -22.79 -31.39 20.19
CA ALA A 25 -22.31 -31.64 21.54
C ALA A 25 -21.35 -30.56 22.06
N ASN A 26 -21.73 -29.88 23.15
CA ASN A 26 -20.99 -28.81 23.78
C ASN A 26 -21.25 -28.77 25.31
N SER A 27 -20.75 -29.77 26.04
CA SER A 27 -20.99 -29.91 27.49
C SER A 27 -20.54 -28.71 28.35
N ASN A 28 -19.73 -27.81 27.80
CA ASN A 28 -19.30 -26.57 28.45
C ASN A 28 -20.35 -25.45 28.36
N GLN A 29 -21.29 -25.53 27.43
CA GLN A 29 -22.39 -24.59 27.20
C GLN A 29 -21.89 -23.13 27.17
N LEU A 30 -20.74 -22.92 26.51
CA LEU A 30 -20.24 -21.57 26.25
C LEU A 30 -21.20 -20.86 25.29
N ASP A 31 -21.35 -19.56 25.51
CA ASP A 31 -22.29 -18.63 24.87
C ASP A 31 -21.70 -17.23 25.13
N LEU A 32 -20.78 -16.82 24.27
CA LEU A 32 -19.93 -15.64 24.48
C LEU A 32 -20.72 -14.33 24.37
N ASP A 33 -21.64 -14.22 23.42
CA ASP A 33 -22.49 -13.03 23.23
C ASP A 33 -23.79 -13.04 24.06
N SER A 34 -24.13 -14.19 24.67
CA SER A 34 -25.32 -14.39 25.50
C SER A 34 -26.65 -14.26 24.74
N ASP A 35 -26.71 -14.60 23.46
CA ASP A 35 -27.93 -14.61 22.65
C ASP A 35 -28.79 -15.88 22.85
N GLY A 36 -28.21 -16.90 23.47
CA GLY A 36 -28.82 -18.19 23.77
C GLY A 36 -28.51 -19.32 22.77
N LEU A 37 -27.69 -19.05 21.75
CA LEU A 37 -27.04 -20.02 20.89
C LEU A 37 -25.62 -20.26 21.43
N GLY A 38 -25.19 -21.52 21.54
CA GLY A 38 -23.85 -21.78 22.08
C GLY A 38 -22.76 -21.57 21.04
N ASP A 39 -21.54 -21.23 21.48
CA ASP A 39 -20.39 -20.91 20.61
C ASP A 39 -20.13 -21.96 19.51
N VAL A 40 -20.46 -23.23 19.78
CA VAL A 40 -20.19 -24.35 18.87
C VAL A 40 -21.20 -24.42 17.71
N CYS A 41 -22.40 -23.87 17.89
CA CYS A 41 -23.46 -23.83 16.89
C CYS A 41 -23.80 -22.40 16.44
N ASP A 42 -23.09 -21.40 16.96
CA ASP A 42 -23.18 -20.00 16.55
C ASP A 42 -22.25 -19.69 15.38
N THR A 43 -22.72 -18.86 14.45
CA THR A 43 -21.98 -18.36 13.30
C THR A 43 -21.31 -17.00 13.55
N ASP A 44 -21.66 -16.32 14.63
CA ASP A 44 -21.18 -15.00 15.06
C ASP A 44 -21.09 -15.03 16.60
N ILE A 45 -20.00 -15.60 17.12
CA ILE A 45 -19.94 -16.08 18.51
C ILE A 45 -19.80 -14.95 19.53
N ASP A 46 -19.35 -13.76 19.12
CA ASP A 46 -19.25 -12.59 19.98
C ASP A 46 -20.31 -11.52 19.69
N GLY A 47 -21.08 -11.68 18.61
CA GLY A 47 -22.33 -10.97 18.36
C GLY A 47 -22.12 -9.53 17.87
N ASP A 48 -20.98 -9.25 17.23
CA ASP A 48 -20.68 -7.93 16.69
C ASP A 48 -21.23 -7.70 15.27
N GLY A 49 -21.74 -8.76 14.64
CA GLY A 49 -22.38 -8.75 13.34
C GLY A 49 -21.50 -9.22 12.18
N VAL A 50 -20.27 -9.69 12.44
CA VAL A 50 -19.39 -10.32 11.44
C VAL A 50 -19.33 -11.83 11.70
N GLU A 51 -19.57 -12.65 10.67
CA GLU A 51 -19.50 -14.10 10.85
C GLU A 51 -18.06 -14.54 11.23
N ASN A 52 -17.93 -15.52 12.13
CA ASN A 52 -16.65 -16.06 12.62
C ASN A 52 -15.61 -16.39 11.52
N ILE A 53 -16.06 -16.68 10.30
CA ILE A 53 -15.20 -17.03 9.16
C ILE A 53 -14.68 -15.82 8.38
N LEU A 54 -15.29 -14.66 8.57
CA LEU A 54 -14.93 -13.38 7.97
C LEU A 54 -14.30 -12.43 9.00
N ASP A 55 -14.46 -12.75 10.28
CA ASP A 55 -13.92 -12.00 11.40
C ASP A 55 -12.48 -12.42 11.71
N ALA A 56 -11.57 -11.45 11.77
CA ALA A 56 -10.19 -11.66 12.17
C ALA A 56 -10.05 -11.96 13.67
N PHE A 57 -11.00 -11.48 14.50
CA PHE A 57 -11.04 -11.65 15.94
C PHE A 57 -12.40 -12.16 16.44
N PRO A 58 -12.80 -13.41 16.11
CA PRO A 58 -14.11 -13.97 16.46
C PRO A 58 -14.45 -14.05 17.96
N TYR A 59 -13.56 -13.65 18.86
CA TYR A 59 -13.77 -13.72 20.30
C TYR A 59 -13.70 -12.33 20.96
N ASP A 60 -13.61 -11.26 20.17
CA ASP A 60 -13.53 -9.89 20.64
C ASP A 60 -14.59 -9.02 19.92
N PRO A 61 -15.76 -8.79 20.53
CA PRO A 61 -16.84 -8.06 19.87
C PRO A 61 -16.57 -6.57 19.66
N ALA A 62 -15.38 -6.11 20.07
CA ALA A 62 -14.90 -4.77 19.81
C ALA A 62 -13.99 -4.71 18.58
N GLU A 63 -13.69 -5.81 17.90
CA GLU A 63 -12.74 -5.85 16.80
C GLU A 63 -13.10 -6.91 15.75
N THR A 64 -13.04 -6.53 14.47
CA THR A 64 -13.38 -7.41 13.34
C THR A 64 -12.31 -7.49 12.26
N THR A 65 -11.37 -6.53 12.26
CA THR A 65 -10.49 -6.26 11.12
C THR A 65 -9.02 -6.29 11.55
N ASP A 66 -8.20 -6.90 10.72
CA ASP A 66 -6.73 -6.98 10.81
C ASP A 66 -6.21 -6.67 9.41
N THR A 67 -5.99 -5.39 9.12
CA THR A 67 -5.72 -4.92 7.74
C THR A 67 -4.40 -5.48 7.20
N ASP A 68 -3.36 -5.54 8.03
CA ASP A 68 -2.03 -6.00 7.65
C ASP A 68 -1.77 -7.49 7.95
N GLY A 69 -2.62 -8.12 8.76
CA GLY A 69 -2.53 -9.52 9.13
C GLY A 69 -1.46 -9.82 10.17
N ASP A 70 -1.05 -8.85 10.99
CA ASP A 70 -0.02 -9.03 12.01
C ASP A 70 -0.55 -9.69 13.30
N GLY A 71 -1.88 -9.74 13.44
CA GLY A 71 -2.61 -10.31 14.57
C GLY A 71 -2.98 -9.31 15.67
N ILE A 72 -2.76 -8.02 15.46
CA ILE A 72 -3.29 -6.90 16.24
C ILE A 72 -4.41 -6.28 15.41
N GLY A 73 -5.62 -6.17 15.97
CA GLY A 73 -6.73 -5.62 15.20
C GLY A 73 -6.72 -4.11 15.15
N ASN A 74 -7.33 -3.53 14.13
CA ASN A 74 -7.20 -2.12 13.78
C ASN A 74 -7.57 -1.13 14.93
N ASN A 75 -8.49 -1.49 15.82
CA ASN A 75 -8.82 -0.64 16.97
C ASN A 75 -7.72 -0.58 18.03
N ALA A 76 -6.79 -1.55 18.01
CA ALA A 76 -5.66 -1.66 18.93
C ALA A 76 -4.30 -1.45 18.25
N ASP A 77 -4.21 -1.65 16.95
CA ASP A 77 -3.04 -1.30 16.15
C ASP A 77 -2.90 0.23 16.08
N THR A 78 -1.69 0.69 15.81
CA THR A 78 -1.36 2.09 15.62
C THR A 78 -0.79 2.39 14.24
N ASP A 79 -0.68 1.36 13.39
CA ASP A 79 -0.15 1.35 12.02
C ASP A 79 -0.91 0.24 11.26
N ASP A 80 -2.19 0.50 10.99
CA ASP A 80 -3.19 -0.49 10.53
C ASP A 80 -2.77 -1.25 9.25
N ASP A 81 -1.95 -0.65 8.38
CA ASP A 81 -1.50 -1.25 7.12
C ASP A 81 -0.01 -1.62 7.08
N ASN A 82 0.72 -1.33 8.16
CA ASN A 82 2.13 -1.61 8.38
C ASN A 82 3.06 -1.02 7.30
N ASP A 83 2.72 0.13 6.72
CA ASP A 83 3.58 0.86 5.80
C ASP A 83 4.74 1.59 6.52
N GLY A 84 4.61 1.76 7.84
CA GLY A 84 5.59 2.42 8.71
C GLY A 84 5.20 3.82 9.17
N LEU A 85 4.05 4.33 8.74
CA LEU A 85 3.40 5.54 9.25
C LEU A 85 2.30 5.16 10.25
N SER A 86 2.30 5.76 11.43
CA SER A 86 1.22 5.51 12.38
C SER A 86 -0.11 6.15 11.92
N ASP A 87 -1.27 5.57 12.24
CA ASP A 87 -2.60 6.10 11.87
C ASP A 87 -2.77 7.57 12.28
N VAL A 88 -2.25 7.94 13.45
CA VAL A 88 -2.33 9.32 13.97
C VAL A 88 -1.59 10.30 13.05
N PHE A 89 -0.46 9.87 12.50
CA PHE A 89 0.32 10.65 11.56
C PHE A 89 -0.38 10.72 10.20
N GLU A 90 -0.84 9.59 9.70
CA GLU A 90 -1.58 9.48 8.44
C GLU A 90 -2.83 10.36 8.41
N ILE A 91 -3.67 10.27 9.43
CA ILE A 91 -4.84 11.16 9.61
C ILE A 91 -4.42 12.63 9.61
N SER A 92 -3.22 12.95 10.09
CA SER A 92 -2.71 14.33 10.14
C SER A 92 -2.28 14.87 8.78
N ILE A 93 -1.87 13.99 7.86
CA ILE A 93 -1.44 14.33 6.49
C ILE A 93 -2.53 14.04 5.44
N GLY A 94 -3.56 13.28 5.82
CA GLY A 94 -4.73 12.98 5.00
C GLY A 94 -4.63 11.68 4.18
N THR A 95 -3.64 10.83 4.45
CA THR A 95 -3.53 9.48 3.90
C THR A 95 -4.55 8.54 4.55
N ASP A 96 -4.78 7.39 3.91
CA ASP A 96 -5.73 6.36 4.31
C ASP A 96 -5.02 5.29 5.14
N THR A 97 -5.39 5.18 6.42
CA THR A 97 -4.74 4.29 7.39
C THR A 97 -4.84 2.82 7.04
N LEU A 98 -5.64 2.45 6.05
CA LEU A 98 -5.85 1.07 5.63
C LEU A 98 -5.12 0.72 4.34
N LEU A 99 -4.35 1.65 3.76
CA LEU A 99 -3.75 1.53 2.44
C LEU A 99 -2.31 2.01 2.43
N VAL A 100 -1.38 1.05 2.29
CA VAL A 100 0.06 1.30 2.15
C VAL A 100 0.43 2.34 1.08
N ASP A 101 -0.44 2.54 0.08
CA ASP A 101 -0.32 3.48 -1.02
C ASP A 101 -1.69 4.15 -1.20
N SER A 102 -1.84 5.35 -0.65
CA SER A 102 -3.13 6.04 -0.54
C SER A 102 -3.72 6.44 -1.89
N ASP A 103 -2.90 6.72 -2.89
CA ASP A 103 -3.36 7.18 -4.20
C ASP A 103 -3.23 6.14 -5.33
N GLY A 104 -2.55 5.03 -5.04
CA GLY A 104 -2.44 3.86 -5.89
C GLY A 104 -1.47 4.03 -7.05
N ASP A 105 -0.47 4.92 -6.94
CA ASP A 105 0.48 5.20 -7.99
C ASP A 105 1.73 4.32 -7.98
N GLY A 106 1.88 3.48 -6.94
CA GLY A 106 2.96 2.51 -6.80
C GLY A 106 4.12 2.94 -5.90
N LEU A 107 4.06 4.11 -5.28
CA LEU A 107 4.86 4.46 -4.09
C LEU A 107 4.04 4.29 -2.82
N THR A 108 4.71 3.98 -1.72
CA THR A 108 4.02 3.89 -0.42
C THR A 108 4.02 5.24 0.26
N ASP A 109 3.03 5.53 1.09
CA ASP A 109 2.92 6.81 1.78
C ASP A 109 4.19 7.07 2.61
N TYR A 110 4.68 6.04 3.30
CA TYR A 110 5.97 6.09 4.00
C TYR A 110 7.15 6.47 3.09
N ALA A 111 7.24 5.91 1.88
CA ALA A 111 8.39 6.13 0.99
C ALA A 111 8.51 7.60 0.57
N GLU A 112 7.38 8.26 0.39
CA GLU A 112 7.32 9.67 0.01
C GLU A 112 7.55 10.58 1.21
N VAL A 113 6.90 10.29 2.33
CA VAL A 113 7.04 11.05 3.57
C VAL A 113 8.46 10.96 4.12
N ALA A 114 9.07 9.78 4.09
CA ALA A 114 10.40 9.51 4.64
C ALA A 114 11.54 9.70 3.62
N TYR A 115 11.29 10.35 2.48
CA TYR A 115 12.28 10.49 1.41
C TYR A 115 13.61 11.13 1.88
N ASP A 116 13.55 12.11 2.78
CA ASP A 116 14.74 12.75 3.36
C ASP A 116 15.34 11.97 4.56
N GLY A 117 14.72 10.85 4.93
CA GLY A 117 15.10 9.98 6.03
C GLY A 117 14.54 10.38 7.40
N ASP A 118 13.65 11.38 7.47
CA ASP A 118 13.06 11.84 8.73
C ASP A 118 11.57 12.21 8.61
N VAL A 119 10.69 11.23 8.88
CA VAL A 119 9.23 11.41 8.98
C VAL A 119 8.84 12.52 9.96
N ALA A 120 9.64 12.77 11.02
CA ALA A 120 9.30 13.77 12.02
C ALA A 120 9.47 15.21 11.52
N THR A 121 10.15 15.41 10.38
CA THR A 121 10.29 16.72 9.73
C THR A 121 9.33 16.96 8.59
N TYR A 122 8.44 16.00 8.30
CA TYR A 122 7.48 16.10 7.22
C TYR A 122 6.65 17.39 7.30
N THR A 123 6.65 18.14 6.20
CA THR A 123 6.00 19.43 6.03
C THR A 123 5.16 19.41 4.76
N PRO A 124 3.83 19.24 4.86
CA PRO A 124 2.93 19.24 3.71
C PRO A 124 3.14 20.43 2.78
N GLY A 125 3.37 20.16 1.49
CA GLY A 125 3.57 21.17 0.44
C GLY A 125 4.99 21.74 0.33
N SER A 126 5.91 21.34 1.22
CA SER A 126 7.36 21.50 1.03
C SER A 126 8.00 20.17 0.66
N ASP A 127 7.55 19.11 1.32
CA ASP A 127 7.98 17.74 1.05
C ASP A 127 7.02 17.07 0.05
N LEU A 128 7.39 15.86 -0.36
CA LEU A 128 6.64 15.02 -1.28
C LEU A 128 5.21 14.75 -0.76
N ASN A 129 4.26 14.54 -1.67
CA ASN A 129 2.85 14.46 -1.31
C ASN A 129 2.28 13.08 -1.62
N PRO A 130 2.04 12.22 -0.60
CA PRO A 130 1.51 10.85 -0.75
C PRO A 130 0.05 10.75 -1.19
N LEU A 131 -0.51 11.86 -1.66
CA LEU A 131 -1.84 11.96 -2.25
C LEU A 131 -1.77 12.46 -3.70
N SER A 132 -0.56 12.53 -4.26
CA SER A 132 -0.28 13.05 -5.59
C SER A 132 0.30 11.96 -6.45
N THR A 133 -0.42 11.59 -7.51
CA THR A 133 0.01 10.56 -8.47
C THR A 133 1.21 10.98 -9.34
N ASP A 134 1.89 12.06 -8.96
CA ASP A 134 3.01 12.80 -9.56
C ASP A 134 3.64 13.53 -8.37
N THR A 135 4.38 12.75 -7.58
CA THR A 135 4.78 13.08 -6.21
C THR A 135 5.70 14.30 -6.15
N ASP A 136 6.62 14.39 -7.10
CA ASP A 136 7.51 15.52 -7.23
C ASP A 136 6.95 16.67 -8.09
N GLN A 137 5.82 16.45 -8.79
CA GLN A 137 5.13 17.43 -9.64
C GLN A 137 5.92 17.86 -10.88
N ASP A 138 6.72 16.94 -11.44
CA ASP A 138 7.42 17.17 -12.70
C ASP A 138 6.57 16.95 -13.95
N GLY A 139 5.36 16.39 -13.78
CA GLY A 139 4.39 16.16 -14.85
C GLY A 139 4.40 14.74 -15.41
N ILE A 140 5.21 13.84 -14.86
CA ILE A 140 5.16 12.40 -15.11
C ILE A 140 4.58 11.72 -13.88
N ALA A 141 3.58 10.86 -14.09
CA ALA A 141 3.03 10.08 -12.98
C ALA A 141 4.04 9.06 -12.45
N ASP A 142 4.02 8.78 -11.15
CA ASP A 142 5.03 7.98 -10.45
C ASP A 142 5.21 6.57 -11.04
N ASN A 143 4.12 5.89 -11.37
CA ASN A 143 4.17 4.58 -12.05
C ASN A 143 4.87 4.61 -13.44
N ALA A 144 5.02 5.79 -14.03
CA ALA A 144 5.65 6.01 -15.31
C ALA A 144 7.03 6.68 -15.17
N ASP A 145 7.37 7.20 -13.99
CA ASP A 145 8.61 7.92 -13.74
C ASP A 145 9.74 6.98 -13.23
N PRO A 146 10.94 6.97 -13.85
CA PRO A 146 12.11 6.30 -13.28
C PRO A 146 12.64 6.89 -11.97
N ILE A 147 12.31 8.14 -11.63
CA ILE A 147 12.79 8.80 -10.41
C ILE A 147 11.67 9.51 -9.59
N PRO A 148 10.58 8.80 -9.22
CA PRO A 148 9.32 9.40 -8.73
C PRO A 148 9.41 10.33 -7.51
N LEU A 149 10.48 10.18 -6.72
CA LEU A 149 10.69 10.95 -5.49
C LEU A 149 11.51 12.23 -5.71
N ASN A 150 11.88 12.55 -6.95
CA ASN A 150 12.74 13.70 -7.20
C ASN A 150 12.54 14.34 -8.58
N TYR A 151 12.15 15.62 -8.52
CA TYR A 151 11.88 16.49 -9.66
C TYR A 151 12.81 16.24 -10.85
N ASN A 152 12.26 15.68 -11.94
CA ASN A 152 12.84 15.93 -13.25
C ASN A 152 12.45 17.38 -13.64
N TYR A 153 13.37 18.19 -14.17
CA TYR A 153 12.92 19.50 -14.64
C TYR A 153 11.97 19.29 -15.82
N ALA A 154 10.91 20.10 -15.94
CA ALA A 154 9.95 20.11 -17.05
C ALA A 154 10.57 20.31 -18.47
N ASP A 155 11.90 20.39 -18.55
CA ASP A 155 12.71 20.29 -19.77
C ASP A 155 13.57 19.00 -19.83
N GLY A 156 13.16 17.91 -19.18
CA GLY A 156 13.70 16.55 -19.38
C GLY A 156 15.06 16.25 -18.74
N ASP A 157 15.50 17.01 -17.73
CA ASP A 157 16.76 16.74 -17.04
C ASP A 157 16.59 15.71 -15.91
N VAL A 158 17.36 14.62 -15.97
CA VAL A 158 17.47 13.61 -14.90
C VAL A 158 18.28 14.13 -13.70
N GLY A 159 17.66 14.12 -12.52
CA GLY A 159 18.29 13.56 -11.32
C GLY A 159 18.33 14.41 -10.04
N PRO A 160 18.35 13.77 -8.84
CA PRO A 160 18.39 14.45 -7.53
C PRO A 160 19.77 15.05 -7.32
N LEU A 161 19.79 16.34 -6.99
CA LEU A 161 20.95 17.22 -7.12
C LEU A 161 21.36 17.35 -8.58
N GLY A 162 21.02 18.49 -9.18
CA GLY A 162 21.54 18.86 -10.48
C GLY A 162 23.04 18.56 -10.58
N ASN A 163 23.39 17.65 -11.48
CA ASN A 163 24.66 17.74 -12.15
C ASN A 163 24.61 17.00 -13.49
N PRO A 164 25.16 17.60 -14.56
CA PRO A 164 25.94 16.85 -15.53
C PRO A 164 27.04 16.07 -14.78
N ASP A 165 26.78 14.83 -14.38
CA ASP A 165 27.84 13.93 -13.90
C ASP A 165 28.85 13.61 -15.03
N GLY A 166 28.45 13.89 -16.28
CA GLY A 166 29.21 13.68 -17.49
C GLY A 166 29.37 12.20 -17.85
N LEU A 167 28.52 11.32 -17.29
CA LEU A 167 28.60 9.88 -17.44
C LEU A 167 27.28 9.31 -17.98
N LEU A 168 27.39 8.56 -19.07
CA LEU A 168 26.27 7.83 -19.66
C LEU A 168 25.91 6.61 -18.82
N ASN A 169 24.67 6.55 -18.30
CA ASN A 169 24.20 5.49 -17.43
C ASN A 169 22.75 5.06 -17.72
N GLN A 170 22.24 4.11 -16.93
CA GLN A 170 20.94 3.47 -17.17
C GLN A 170 19.74 4.42 -17.02
N ALA A 171 19.86 5.52 -16.26
CA ALA A 171 18.82 6.53 -16.10
C ALA A 171 18.59 7.32 -17.39
N ASP A 172 19.67 7.68 -18.09
CA ASP A 172 19.62 8.35 -19.40
C ASP A 172 18.80 7.53 -20.41
N LEU A 173 18.95 6.19 -20.37
CA LEU A 173 18.23 5.30 -21.27
C LEU A 173 16.73 5.24 -20.98
N VAL A 174 16.29 5.53 -19.76
CA VAL A 174 14.86 5.56 -19.43
C VAL A 174 14.21 6.83 -19.95
N ILE A 175 14.81 8.00 -19.72
CA ILE A 175 14.30 9.27 -20.28
C ILE A 175 14.20 9.17 -21.80
N MET A 176 15.24 8.65 -22.44
CA MET A 176 15.25 8.57 -23.90
C MET A 176 14.10 7.71 -24.43
N LYS A 177 13.70 6.64 -23.72
CA LYS A 177 12.52 5.86 -24.06
C LYS A 177 11.23 6.63 -23.84
N GLN A 178 11.10 7.39 -22.76
CA GLN A 178 9.92 8.21 -22.48
C GLN A 178 9.74 9.30 -23.54
N ILE A 179 10.82 9.97 -23.97
CA ILE A 179 10.83 10.91 -25.10
C ILE A 179 10.33 10.22 -26.38
N LEU A 180 10.87 9.06 -26.72
CA LEU A 180 10.49 8.32 -27.94
C LEU A 180 9.04 7.81 -27.91
N ASN A 181 8.53 7.52 -26.72
CA ASN A 181 7.14 7.11 -26.52
C ASN A 181 6.18 8.30 -26.42
N GLY A 182 6.69 9.53 -26.44
CA GLY A 182 5.89 10.75 -26.37
C GLY A 182 5.30 11.04 -24.98
N VAL A 183 5.89 10.44 -23.94
CA VAL A 183 5.56 10.74 -22.53
C VAL A 183 6.14 12.11 -22.15
N ILE A 184 7.40 12.36 -22.54
CA ILE A 184 8.10 13.64 -22.35
C ILE A 184 8.18 14.39 -23.69
N SER A 185 7.92 15.70 -23.67
CA SER A 185 8.09 16.56 -24.84
C SER A 185 9.44 17.27 -24.83
N VAL A 186 10.18 17.17 -25.93
CA VAL A 186 11.53 17.77 -26.09
C VAL A 186 11.43 19.27 -26.40
N GLY A 187 11.95 20.11 -25.52
CA GLY A 187 12.25 21.52 -25.74
C GLY A 187 13.61 21.76 -26.42
N ILE A 188 14.03 23.03 -26.42
CA ILE A 188 15.32 23.46 -27.04
C ILE A 188 16.53 23.18 -26.14
N ASN A 189 16.33 22.93 -24.86
CA ASN A 189 17.39 22.71 -23.88
C ASN A 189 17.88 21.26 -23.95
N GLU A 190 16.95 20.30 -24.08
CA GLU A 190 17.16 18.87 -24.26
C GLU A 190 18.01 18.54 -25.50
N LEU A 191 17.86 19.31 -26.57
CA LEU A 191 18.65 19.16 -27.81
C LEU A 191 20.12 19.60 -27.65
N THR A 192 20.44 20.26 -26.53
CA THR A 192 21.76 20.82 -26.24
C THR A 192 22.42 20.22 -25.00
N HIS A 193 21.76 19.28 -24.32
CA HIS A 193 22.27 18.64 -23.11
C HIS A 193 23.46 17.69 -23.39
N ALA A 194 24.53 17.88 -22.61
CA ALA A 194 25.87 17.34 -22.87
C ALA A 194 26.08 15.91 -22.35
N ASP A 195 25.14 15.38 -21.57
CA ASP A 195 25.08 14.03 -21.03
C ASP A 195 24.43 13.09 -22.06
N LEU A 196 23.19 13.33 -22.50
CA LEU A 196 22.54 12.49 -23.54
C LEU A 196 23.29 12.53 -24.87
N TYR A 197 23.89 13.68 -25.21
CA TYR A 197 24.73 13.84 -26.39
C TYR A 197 25.77 14.97 -26.19
N PRO A 198 27.03 14.68 -25.80
CA PRO A 198 28.06 15.69 -25.53
C PRO A 198 28.37 16.67 -26.68
N GLN A 199 27.90 16.37 -27.89
CA GLN A 199 28.08 17.16 -29.11
C GLN A 199 26.75 17.60 -29.75
N GLY A 200 25.60 17.30 -29.12
CA GLY A 200 24.26 17.47 -29.67
C GLY A 200 23.89 16.40 -30.73
N ALA A 201 22.62 16.01 -30.77
CA ALA A 201 22.13 15.06 -31.77
C ALA A 201 22.47 15.56 -33.20
N PRO A 202 23.14 14.77 -34.06
CA PRO A 202 23.70 15.27 -35.32
C PRO A 202 22.67 15.83 -36.30
N ASP A 203 21.41 15.41 -36.16
CA ASP A 203 20.28 15.80 -37.00
C ASP A 203 19.29 16.75 -36.28
N GLY A 204 19.61 17.15 -35.04
CA GLY A 204 18.79 18.06 -34.22
C GLY A 204 17.50 17.45 -33.71
N LYS A 205 17.42 16.11 -33.60
CA LYS A 205 16.28 15.39 -33.06
C LYS A 205 16.75 14.29 -32.12
N ILE A 206 15.86 13.86 -31.22
CA ILE A 206 16.05 12.63 -30.44
C ILE A 206 15.20 11.56 -31.10
N ASP A 207 15.83 10.52 -31.66
CA ASP A 207 15.15 9.40 -32.32
C ASP A 207 15.68 8.01 -31.90
N LEU A 208 15.08 6.95 -32.47
CA LEU A 208 15.45 5.56 -32.14
C LEU A 208 16.92 5.24 -32.40
N SER A 209 17.55 5.92 -33.36
CA SER A 209 18.96 5.72 -33.69
C SER A 209 19.87 6.25 -32.58
N ASP A 210 19.49 7.36 -31.96
CA ASP A 210 20.22 7.95 -30.83
C ASP A 210 20.11 7.06 -29.58
N MET A 211 18.94 6.45 -29.32
CA MET A 211 18.74 5.49 -28.21
C MET A 211 19.62 4.24 -28.35
N VAL A 212 19.81 3.74 -29.58
CA VAL A 212 20.72 2.61 -29.82
C VAL A 212 22.18 2.98 -29.54
N ILE A 213 22.58 4.22 -29.84
CA ILE A 213 23.93 4.72 -29.55
C ILE A 213 24.13 4.83 -28.04
N LEU A 214 23.18 5.44 -27.33
CA LEU A 214 23.21 5.56 -25.87
C LEU A 214 23.34 4.19 -25.19
N GLN A 215 22.54 3.20 -25.60
CA GLN A 215 22.59 1.85 -25.05
C GLN A 215 23.94 1.15 -25.29
N GLN A 216 24.63 1.46 -26.39
CA GLN A 216 25.97 0.94 -26.67
C GLN A 216 27.07 1.61 -25.83
N LEU A 217 26.87 2.86 -25.43
CA LEU A 217 27.84 3.63 -24.64
C LEU A 217 27.76 3.29 -23.15
N ILE A 218 26.57 3.01 -22.61
CA ILE A 218 26.36 2.59 -21.21
C ILE A 218 26.99 1.22 -20.91
N LEU A 219 27.12 0.35 -21.92
CA LEU A 219 27.63 -1.02 -21.77
C LEU A 219 29.17 -1.15 -21.84
N GLN A 220 29.91 -0.04 -22.01
CA GLN A 220 31.38 0.00 -22.14
C GLN A 220 32.05 0.42 -20.84
#